data_AF-X1PLS3-F1
#
_entry.id   AF-X1PLS3-F1
#
_cell.length_a   1.000
_cell.length_b   1.000
_cell.length_c   1.000
_cell.angle_alpha   90.00
_cell.angle_beta   90.00
_cell.angle_gamma   90.00
#
_symmetry.space_group_name_H-M   'P 1'
#
loop_
_entity.id
_entity.type
_entity.pdbx_description
1 polymer ?
#
loop_
_entity_poly.entity_id
_entity_poly.type
_entity_poly.pdbx_seq_one_letter_code
_entity_poly.pdbx_strand_id
1 'polypeptide(L)'
;MAKKYKQREIEPDPIYNNILVSKFVNNVMKKGKKTKARTIVYEAFEIVKTQTKKEPLEVFEKALQNAAPTVEVRSRRVGGATYQVPQKVEEKRSTSLAMRWIIDIARNKKGKAMKEKLAQELIL
;
A
#
# COMPACT_ATOMS: atom_id res chain seq x y z
N MET A 1 -7.83 -30.10 -9.17
CA MET A 1 -7.38 -28.98 -8.31
C MET A 1 -6.79 -27.90 -9.20
N ALA A 2 -7.26 -26.65 -9.12
CA ALA A 2 -6.74 -25.56 -9.95
C ALA A 2 -5.23 -25.38 -9.70
N LYS A 3 -4.43 -25.28 -10.78
CA LYS A 3 -2.97 -25.09 -10.71
C LYS A 3 -2.67 -23.81 -9.91
N LYS A 4 -2.09 -23.95 -8.72
CA LYS A 4 -1.77 -22.83 -7.83
C LYS A 4 -0.59 -22.08 -8.43
N TYR A 5 -0.81 -20.85 -8.88
CA TYR A 5 0.26 -20.02 -9.46
C TYR A 5 1.34 -19.71 -8.42
N LYS A 6 2.61 -19.89 -8.79
CA LYS A 6 3.76 -19.57 -7.92
C LYS A 6 3.88 -18.04 -7.79
N GLN A 7 3.95 -17.55 -6.55
CA GLN A 7 4.21 -16.13 -6.29
C GLN A 7 5.65 -15.79 -6.70
N ARG A 8 5.83 -14.64 -7.33
CA ARG A 8 7.15 -14.11 -7.66
C ARG A 8 7.78 -13.54 -6.39
N GLU A 9 9.01 -13.95 -6.12
CA GLU A 9 9.82 -13.36 -5.06
C GLU A 9 10.34 -12.00 -5.52
N ILE A 10 10.39 -11.04 -4.59
CA ILE A 10 10.77 -9.65 -4.88
C ILE A 10 11.98 -9.35 -4.00
N GLU A 11 12.99 -8.74 -4.60
CA GLU A 11 14.18 -8.30 -3.88
C GLU A 11 13.84 -7.17 -2.88
N PRO A 12 14.52 -7.15 -1.72
CA PRO A 12 14.34 -6.10 -0.74
C PRO A 12 14.76 -4.73 -1.29
N ASP A 13 14.27 -3.66 -0.66
CA ASP A 13 14.64 -2.30 -1.05
C ASP A 13 16.14 -2.04 -0.81
N PRO A 14 16.87 -1.39 -1.74
CA PRO A 14 18.31 -1.17 -1.58
C PRO A 14 18.72 -0.27 -0.40
N ILE A 15 17.84 0.64 0.04
CA ILE A 15 18.17 1.60 1.11
C ILE A 15 17.71 1.02 2.45
N TYR A 16 16.45 0.59 2.52
CA TYR A 16 15.83 0.17 3.78
C TYR A 16 15.89 -1.34 4.02
N ASN A 17 16.42 -2.12 3.08
CA ASN A 17 16.45 -3.58 3.09
C ASN A 17 15.10 -4.25 3.41
N ASN A 18 13.99 -3.60 3.01
CA ASN A 18 12.64 -4.02 3.36
C ASN A 18 11.82 -4.39 2.11
N ILE A 19 11.21 -5.58 2.12
CA ILE A 19 10.39 -6.11 1.03
C ILE A 19 9.07 -5.33 0.89
N LEU A 20 8.49 -4.83 1.99
CA LEU A 20 7.26 -4.04 1.96
C LEU A 20 7.45 -2.72 1.21
N VAL A 21 8.59 -2.05 1.43
CA VAL A 21 8.96 -0.83 0.70
C VAL A 21 9.13 -1.12 -0.79
N SER A 22 9.82 -2.21 -1.15
CA SER A 22 9.97 -2.64 -2.55
C SER A 22 8.61 -2.90 -3.23
N LYS A 23 7.68 -3.57 -2.54
CA LYS A 23 6.30 -3.76 -3.01
C LYS A 23 5.54 -2.44 -3.16
N PHE A 24 5.72 -1.53 -2.21
CA PHE A 24 5.09 -0.21 -2.24
C PHE A 24 5.58 0.64 -3.42
N VAL A 25 6.90 0.69 -3.67
CA VAL A 25 7.49 1.35 -4.84
C VAL A 25 6.92 0.77 -6.14
N ASN A 26 6.77 -0.55 -6.23
CA ASN A 26 6.17 -1.19 -7.41
C ASN A 26 4.70 -0.81 -7.60
N ASN A 27 3.92 -0.61 -6.53
CA ASN A 27 2.53 -0.16 -6.61
C ASN A 27 2.40 1.34 -6.96
N VAL A 28 3.36 2.16 -6.53
CA VAL A 28 3.44 3.59 -6.90
C VAL A 28 3.81 3.75 -8.38
N MET A 29 4.66 2.86 -8.89
CA MET A 29 5.17 2.87 -10.27
C MET A 29 4.05 2.88 -11.32
N LYS A 30 4.21 3.75 -12.33
CA LYS A 30 3.37 3.80 -13.53
C LYS A 30 4.25 3.69 -14.77
N LYS A 31 3.72 3.03 -15.81
CA LYS A 31 4.38 2.89 -17.13
C LYS A 31 5.82 2.33 -17.02
N GLY A 32 6.08 1.43 -16.06
CA GLY A 32 7.40 0.81 -15.84
C GLY A 32 8.50 1.74 -15.29
N LYS A 33 8.17 2.97 -14.89
CA LYS A 33 9.18 3.97 -14.45
C LYS A 33 9.59 3.75 -12.99
N LYS A 34 10.36 2.69 -12.72
CA LYS A 34 10.78 2.30 -11.35
C LYS A 34 11.64 3.36 -10.68
N THR A 35 12.59 3.96 -11.40
CA THR A 35 13.48 5.01 -10.86
C THR A 35 12.67 6.21 -10.34
N LYS A 36 11.70 6.71 -11.12
CA LYS A 36 10.85 7.83 -10.69
C LYS A 36 9.96 7.45 -9.50
N ALA A 37 9.42 6.24 -9.49
CA ALA A 37 8.60 5.76 -8.37
C ALA A 37 9.41 5.71 -7.07
N ARG A 38 10.64 5.21 -7.16
CA ARG A 38 11.59 5.14 -6.04
C ARG A 38 11.91 6.54 -5.51
N THR A 39 12.24 7.49 -6.39
CA THR A 39 12.49 8.89 -6.00
C THR A 39 11.29 9.48 -5.24
N ILE A 40 10.07 9.31 -5.76
CA ILE A 40 8.86 9.84 -5.10
C ILE A 40 8.68 9.27 -3.69
N VAL A 41 8.89 7.96 -3.51
CA VAL A 41 8.71 7.31 -2.20
C VAL A 41 9.79 7.76 -1.21
N TYR A 42 11.04 7.87 -1.65
CA TYR A 42 12.13 8.31 -0.77
C TYR A 42 12.00 9.78 -0.38
N GLU A 43 11.68 10.66 -1.34
CA GLU A 43 11.39 12.07 -1.03
C GLU A 43 10.18 12.20 -0.08
N ALA A 44 9.15 11.35 -0.23
CA ALA A 44 8.04 11.32 0.70
C ALA A 44 8.48 10.91 2.11
N PHE A 45 9.36 9.91 2.24
CA PHE A 45 9.92 9.49 3.53
C PHE A 45 10.80 10.57 4.18
N GLU A 46 11.55 11.34 3.39
CA GLU A 46 12.28 12.52 3.91
C GLU A 46 11.32 13.58 4.47
N ILE A 47 10.21 13.85 3.79
CA ILE A 47 9.17 14.77 4.29
C ILE A 47 8.54 14.23 5.59
N VAL A 48 8.26 12.92 5.66
CA VAL A 48 7.73 12.29 6.88
C VAL A 48 8.72 12.43 8.05
N LYS A 49 10.01 12.18 7.79
CA LYS A 49 11.07 12.30 8.79
C LYS A 49 11.19 13.73 9.32
N THR A 50 11.17 14.72 8.43
CA THR A 50 11.28 16.14 8.81
C THR A 50 10.07 16.63 9.61
N GLN A 51 8.86 16.22 9.25
CA GLN A 51 7.63 16.67 9.93
C GLN A 51 7.38 15.93 11.25
N THR A 52 7.57 14.61 11.26
CA THR A 52 7.22 13.77 12.42
C THR A 52 8.38 13.60 13.40
N LYS A 53 9.63 13.85 12.95
CA LYS A 53 10.88 13.58 13.68
C LYS A 53 11.01 12.11 14.15
N LYS A 54 10.33 11.21 13.47
CA LYS A 54 10.36 9.75 13.70
C LYS A 54 10.97 9.04 12.51
N GLU A 55 11.37 7.79 12.72
CA GLU A 55 11.85 6.96 11.63
C GLU A 55 10.72 6.71 10.60
N PRO A 56 10.95 6.98 9.30
CA PRO A 56 9.89 6.92 8.30
C PRO A 56 9.36 5.50 8.08
N LEU A 57 10.18 4.47 8.35
CA LEU A 57 9.75 3.07 8.31
C LEU A 57 8.67 2.77 9.36
N GLU A 58 8.83 3.25 10.59
CA GLU A 58 7.85 3.03 11.66
C GLU A 58 6.52 3.71 11.34
N VAL A 59 6.58 4.94 10.83
CA VAL A 59 5.39 5.70 10.40
C VAL A 59 4.70 4.97 9.24
N PHE A 60 5.47 4.48 8.28
CA PHE A 60 4.95 3.72 7.14
C PHE A 60 4.26 2.41 7.57
N GLU A 61 4.88 1.64 8.46
CA GLU A 61 4.30 0.39 8.96
C GLU A 61 3.03 0.65 9.77
N LYS A 62 3.02 1.69 10.60
CA LYS A 62 1.84 2.10 11.35
C LYS A 62 0.71 2.57 10.43
N ALA A 63 1.02 3.35 9.40
CA ALA A 63 0.04 3.79 8.40
C ALA A 63 -0.57 2.58 7.66
N LEU A 64 0.25 1.59 7.30
CA LEU A 64 -0.25 0.35 6.70
C LEU A 64 -1.15 -0.45 7.64
N GLN A 65 -0.79 -0.57 8.93
CA GLN A 65 -1.62 -1.26 9.92
C GLN A 65 -2.98 -0.57 10.11
N ASN A 66 -2.99 0.76 10.16
CA ASN A 66 -4.23 1.54 10.27
C ASN A 66 -5.14 1.38 9.04
N ALA A 67 -4.56 1.33 7.83
CA ALA A 67 -5.32 1.19 6.58
C ALA A 67 -5.70 -0.27 6.25
N ALA A 68 -5.17 -1.26 6.96
CA ALA A 68 -5.36 -2.68 6.68
C ALA A 68 -6.74 -3.18 7.14
N PRO A 69 -7.62 -3.62 6.23
CA PRO A 69 -8.93 -4.14 6.61
C PRO A 69 -8.80 -5.55 7.21
N THR A 70 -9.51 -5.80 8.31
CA THR A 70 -9.60 -7.13 8.93
C THR A 70 -10.72 -7.99 8.30
N VAL A 71 -11.80 -7.36 7.85
CA VAL A 71 -13.00 -8.02 7.30
C VAL A 71 -13.38 -7.38 5.97
N GLU A 72 -13.73 -8.20 4.97
CA GLU A 72 -14.33 -7.74 3.72
C GLU A 72 -15.67 -8.45 3.50
N VAL A 73 -16.57 -7.80 2.77
CA VAL A 73 -17.82 -8.43 2.34
C VAL A 73 -17.63 -9.16 1.01
N ARG A 74 -18.17 -10.38 0.92
CA ARG A 74 -18.17 -11.21 -0.27
C ARG A 74 -19.61 -11.50 -0.67
N SER A 75 -19.94 -11.28 -1.94
CA SER A 75 -21.24 -11.65 -2.49
C SER A 75 -21.42 -13.18 -2.47
N ARG A 76 -22.44 -13.66 -1.76
CA ARG A 76 -22.84 -15.08 -1.72
C ARG A 76 -24.30 -15.21 -2.12
N ARG A 77 -24.60 -16.13 -3.04
CA ARG A 77 -25.96 -16.42 -3.47
C ARG A 77 -26.62 -17.46 -2.56
N VAL A 78 -27.80 -17.15 -2.04
CA VAL A 78 -28.60 -18.04 -1.19
C VAL A 78 -30.06 -17.91 -1.58
N GLY A 79 -30.75 -19.02 -1.86
CA GLY A 79 -32.20 -19.04 -2.12
C GLY A 79 -32.66 -18.16 -3.30
N GLY A 80 -31.80 -17.89 -4.28
CA GLY A 80 -32.11 -17.05 -5.44
C GLY A 80 -31.65 -15.59 -5.34
N ALA A 81 -31.41 -15.07 -4.13
CA ALA A 81 -30.91 -13.71 -3.87
C ALA A 81 -29.39 -13.68 -3.55
N THR A 82 -28.76 -12.52 -3.73
CA THR A 82 -27.32 -12.31 -3.46
C THR A 82 -27.15 -11.49 -2.18
N TYR A 83 -26.50 -12.07 -1.18
CA TYR A 83 -26.22 -11.45 0.12
C TYR A 83 -24.74 -11.11 0.25
N GLN A 84 -24.44 -10.06 1.01
CA GLN A 84 -23.07 -9.72 1.40
C GLN A 84 -22.71 -10.47 2.68
N VAL A 85 -21.77 -11.40 2.60
CA VAL A 85 -21.31 -12.19 3.74
C VAL A 85 -19.96 -11.66 4.19
N PRO A 86 -19.80 -11.28 5.48
CA PRO A 86 -18.51 -10.84 6.01
C PRO A 86 -17.55 -12.03 6.11
N GLN A 87 -16.33 -11.84 5.63
CA GLN A 87 -15.26 -12.82 5.71
C GLN A 87 -13.95 -12.15 6.13
N LYS A 88 -13.13 -12.84 6.93
CA LYS A 88 -11.79 -12.37 7.31
C LYS A 88 -10.92 -12.22 6.06
N VAL A 89 -10.21 -11.09 5.96
CA VAL A 89 -9.26 -10.82 4.87
C VAL A 89 -7.95 -11.55 5.16
N GLU A 90 -7.38 -12.23 4.16
CA GLU A 90 -6.03 -12.79 4.24
C GLU A 90 -4.99 -11.67 4.40
N GLU A 91 -3.99 -11.84 5.27
CA GLU A 91 -3.00 -10.79 5.60
C GLU A 91 -2.27 -10.21 4.37
N LYS A 92 -1.86 -11.07 3.43
CA LYS A 92 -1.24 -10.65 2.16
C LYS A 92 -2.16 -9.74 1.34
N ARG A 93 -3.46 -10.03 1.35
CA ARG A 93 -4.48 -9.24 0.65
C ARG A 93 -4.75 -7.95 1.42
N SER A 94 -4.84 -8.01 2.74
CA SER A 94 -5.07 -6.86 3.62
C SER A 94 -3.98 -5.79 3.45
N THR A 95 -2.71 -6.20 3.51
CA THR A 95 -1.55 -5.31 3.25
C THR A 95 -1.56 -4.74 1.83
N SER A 96 -1.95 -5.54 0.83
CA SER A 96 -2.06 -5.07 -0.56
C SER A 96 -3.20 -4.07 -0.77
N LEU A 97 -4.32 -4.24 -0.05
CA LEU A 97 -5.44 -3.29 -0.07
C LEU A 97 -5.04 -1.98 0.59
N ALA A 98 -4.39 -2.03 1.75
CA ALA A 98 -3.88 -0.86 2.46
C ALA A 98 -2.98 0.00 1.56
N MET A 99 -1.96 -0.63 0.94
CA MET A 99 -1.06 0.07 0.01
C MET A 99 -1.82 0.72 -1.15
N ARG A 100 -2.80 -0.01 -1.72
CA ARG A 100 -3.59 0.49 -2.86
C ARG A 100 -4.40 1.72 -2.45
N TRP A 101 -5.11 1.66 -1.33
CA TRP A 101 -5.95 2.75 -0.85
C TRP A 101 -5.13 4.01 -0.56
N ILE A 102 -4.01 3.89 0.16
CA ILE A 102 -3.12 5.02 0.44
C ILE A 102 -2.66 5.69 -0.86
N ILE A 103 -2.22 4.89 -1.85
CA ILE A 103 -1.74 5.39 -3.13
C ILE A 103 -2.86 6.05 -3.95
N ASP A 104 -4.05 5.45 -3.96
CA ASP A 104 -5.19 5.96 -4.73
C ASP A 104 -5.72 7.27 -4.14
N ILE A 105 -5.79 7.38 -2.81
CA ILE A 105 -6.14 8.63 -2.12
C ILE A 105 -5.10 9.71 -2.42
N ALA A 106 -3.81 9.39 -2.27
CA ALA A 106 -2.72 10.32 -2.58
C ALA A 106 -2.76 10.81 -4.03
N ARG A 107 -3.16 9.95 -4.98
CA ARG A 107 -3.30 10.32 -6.40
C ARG A 107 -4.52 11.21 -6.67
N ASN A 108 -5.61 10.99 -5.94
CA ASN A 108 -6.86 11.73 -6.11
C ASN A 108 -6.83 13.12 -5.47
N LYS A 109 -5.94 13.38 -4.50
CA LYS A 109 -5.74 14.73 -3.95
C LYS A 109 -5.24 15.70 -5.01
N LYS A 110 -5.74 16.95 -5.00
CA LYS A 110 -5.35 18.03 -5.91
C LYS A 110 -4.27 18.94 -5.29
N GLY A 111 -3.63 19.80 -6.09
CA GLY A 111 -2.81 20.92 -5.63
C GLY A 111 -1.30 20.68 -5.43
N LYS A 112 -0.89 19.52 -4.90
CA LYS A 112 0.52 19.27 -4.53
C LYS A 112 1.27 18.25 -5.41
N ALA A 113 2.59 18.18 -5.27
CA ALA A 113 3.39 17.12 -5.88
C ALA A 113 3.07 15.75 -5.25
N MET A 114 3.28 14.66 -5.99
CA MET A 114 2.96 13.30 -5.49
C MET A 114 3.71 12.95 -4.20
N LYS A 115 4.97 13.38 -4.06
CA LYS A 115 5.79 13.15 -2.86
C LYS A 115 5.17 13.75 -1.60
N GLU A 116 4.67 14.98 -1.71
CA GLU A 116 4.02 15.68 -0.60
C GLU A 116 2.66 15.07 -0.26
N LYS A 117 1.86 14.72 -1.29
CA LYS A 117 0.56 14.06 -1.07
C LYS A 117 0.73 12.72 -0.37
N LEU A 118 1.70 11.93 -0.81
CA LEU A 118 1.99 10.62 -0.24
C LEU A 118 2.49 10.76 1.20
N ALA A 119 3.41 11.69 1.47
CA ALA A 119 3.85 11.98 2.84
C ALA A 119 2.69 12.39 3.75
N GLN A 120 1.78 13.23 3.25
CA GLN A 120 0.58 13.62 3.99
C GLN A 120 -0.34 12.43 4.32
N GLU A 121 -0.54 11.47 3.41
CA GLU A 121 -1.34 10.28 3.73
C GLU A 121 -0.65 9.36 4.74
N LEU A 122 0.68 9.32 4.77
CA LEU A 122 1.43 8.46 5.69
C LEU A 122 1.44 9.02 7.13
N ILE A 123 1.32 10.32 7.28
CA ILE A 123 1.30 11.01 8.58
C ILE A 123 -0.10 10.98 9.22
N LEU A 124 -1.13 10.95 8.37
CA LEU A 124 -2.54 10.99 8.78
C LEU A 124 -2.92 9.77 9.61
#